data_AF-A0A7J6AKS6-F1
#
_entry.id   AF-A0A7J6AKS6-F1
#
_cell.length_a   1.000
_cell.length_b   1.000
_cell.length_c   1.000
_cell.angle_alpha   90.00
_cell.angle_beta   90.00
_cell.angle_gamma   90.00
#
_symmetry.space_group_name_H-M   'P 1'
#
loop_
_entity.id
_entity.type
_entity.pdbx_description
1 polymer ?
#
loop_
_entity_poly.entity_id
_entity_poly.type
_entity_poly.pdbx_seq_one_letter_code
_entity_poly.pdbx_strand_id
1 'polypeptide(L)'
;MASEKPLAAPLAEREATGGGDAMVSGSGSVVLPAGVINPAVPIRNIRMKFAVLIGLIQVGEVSNRDIVETVLNLLVGGEFDLEMNFIIQDAESITCMVELLEHCEVTCQAEIWSMFTAILRKSVRNLQTCTEVGLIQQVLQKMSSVDDMIADLLVDMLGVLASYSITVKELKLLFSMLRGDNGIWPRHAIKLLSVLNQMPQRHGPDTFFNFPGRSAAAIALPPIAKWPYQNGFTLNTWFRMDPLNNINVDKDKPYLYW
;
A
#
# COMPACT_ATOMS: atom_id res chain seq x y z
N MET A 1 0.90 49.76 -57.86
CA MET A 1 0.05 48.59 -57.57
C MET A 1 0.06 48.42 -56.06
N ALA A 2 -0.63 49.29 -55.31
CA ALA A 2 -2.04 49.18 -54.85
C ALA A 2 -2.27 47.88 -54.04
N SER A 3 -2.75 47.86 -52.79
CA SER A 3 -3.15 48.89 -51.82
C SER A 3 -3.27 48.25 -50.43
N GLU A 4 -3.35 49.10 -49.41
CA GLU A 4 -3.37 48.85 -47.95
C GLU A 4 -4.69 48.24 -47.38
N LYS A 5 -4.56 47.49 -46.25
CA LYS A 5 -5.35 47.46 -44.97
C LYS A 5 -6.91 47.33 -44.97
N PRO A 6 -7.62 47.20 -43.80
CA PRO A 6 -7.63 46.18 -42.74
C PRO A 6 -9.08 45.82 -42.22
N LEU A 7 -9.18 45.06 -41.11
CA LEU A 7 -10.22 45.04 -40.06
C LEU A 7 -11.71 44.72 -40.39
N ALA A 8 -12.30 43.73 -39.71
CA ALA A 8 -13.56 43.85 -38.93
C ALA A 8 -13.99 42.51 -38.27
N ALA A 9 -14.06 42.50 -36.94
CA ALA A 9 -15.19 41.94 -36.17
C ALA A 9 -16.12 43.14 -35.86
N PRO A 10 -17.40 43.05 -35.40
CA PRO A 10 -17.93 42.08 -34.43
C PRO A 10 -19.45 41.72 -34.56
N LEU A 11 -20.01 41.12 -33.49
CA LEU A 11 -21.43 41.02 -33.08
C LEU A 11 -22.30 39.96 -33.79
N ALA A 12 -23.28 39.29 -33.18
CA ALA A 12 -23.72 39.09 -31.81
C ALA A 12 -24.85 38.04 -31.86
N GLU A 13 -25.02 37.31 -30.76
CA GLU A 13 -26.30 36.83 -30.19
C GLU A 13 -27.30 36.07 -31.06
N ARG A 14 -27.51 34.80 -30.72
CA ARG A 14 -28.85 34.27 -30.40
C ARG A 14 -28.77 33.27 -29.25
N GLU A 15 -29.15 33.76 -28.06
CA GLU A 15 -29.68 32.95 -26.97
C GLU A 15 -31.15 32.58 -27.23
N ALA A 16 -31.62 31.67 -26.37
CA ALA A 16 -33.00 31.32 -26.02
C ALA A 16 -33.69 30.29 -26.94
N THR A 17 -34.33 29.23 -26.45
CA THR A 17 -34.72 28.81 -25.08
C THR A 17 -35.43 27.45 -25.20
N GLY A 18 -35.43 26.65 -24.13
CA GLY A 18 -36.68 26.02 -23.66
C GLY A 18 -36.72 24.50 -23.49
N GLY A 19 -36.93 24.10 -22.23
CA GLY A 19 -37.53 22.80 -21.82
C GLY A 19 -36.50 21.70 -21.59
N GLY A 20 -36.13 21.30 -20.38
CA GLY A 20 -36.96 21.15 -19.19
C GLY A 20 -37.52 19.74 -19.17
N ASP A 21 -36.77 18.79 -18.60
CA ASP A 21 -37.32 17.62 -17.90
C ASP A 21 -36.28 17.07 -16.92
N ALA A 22 -36.54 17.35 -15.65
CA ALA A 22 -35.96 16.66 -14.52
C ALA A 22 -36.75 15.37 -14.29
N MET A 23 -36.12 14.20 -14.29
CA MET A 23 -36.64 13.05 -13.54
C MET A 23 -35.54 12.06 -13.14
N VAL A 24 -35.37 11.99 -11.81
CA VAL A 24 -35.33 10.77 -10.99
C VAL A 24 -34.08 9.89 -11.05
N SER A 25 -33.24 10.14 -10.04
CA SER A 25 -32.50 9.16 -9.25
C SER A 25 -33.28 7.85 -9.06
N GLY A 26 -32.83 6.78 -9.70
CA GLY A 26 -33.25 5.41 -9.46
C GLY A 26 -32.09 4.55 -8.99
N SER A 27 -31.70 4.68 -7.72
CA SER A 27 -30.92 3.65 -7.03
C SER A 27 -31.79 2.40 -6.89
N GLY A 28 -31.74 1.54 -7.91
CA GLY A 28 -32.27 0.19 -7.83
C GLY A 28 -31.38 -0.66 -6.92
N SER A 29 -31.65 -0.62 -5.61
CA SER A 29 -31.15 -1.61 -4.67
C SER A 29 -31.77 -2.95 -5.06
N VAL A 30 -31.02 -3.79 -5.75
CA VAL A 30 -31.40 -5.20 -5.92
C VAL A 30 -31.05 -5.87 -4.60
N VAL A 31 -31.99 -5.88 -3.67
CA VAL A 31 -31.88 -6.69 -2.46
C VAL A 31 -32.01 -8.15 -2.89
N LEU A 32 -30.86 -8.80 -3.09
CA LEU A 32 -30.83 -10.25 -3.25
C LEU A 32 -31.03 -10.89 -1.86
N PRO A 33 -31.84 -11.96 -1.76
CA PRO A 33 -32.01 -12.69 -0.51
C PRO A 33 -30.66 -13.24 -0.03
N ALA A 34 -30.46 -13.24 1.29
CA ALA A 34 -29.23 -13.70 1.93
C ALA A 34 -28.87 -15.13 1.44
N GLY A 35 -27.70 -15.27 0.80
CA GLY A 35 -27.13 -16.57 0.44
C GLY A 35 -26.91 -16.87 -1.05
N VAL A 36 -27.20 -15.95 -1.98
CA VAL A 36 -26.96 -16.19 -3.42
C VAL A 36 -25.90 -15.22 -3.97
N ILE A 37 -24.68 -15.73 -4.20
CA ILE A 37 -23.61 -15.02 -4.89
C ILE A 37 -23.86 -15.16 -6.39
N ASN A 38 -24.14 -14.06 -7.08
CA ASN A 38 -24.35 -14.04 -8.53
C ASN A 38 -22.98 -14.08 -9.24
N PRO A 39 -22.61 -15.12 -10.01
CA PRO A 39 -21.26 -15.30 -10.56
C PRO A 39 -20.90 -14.31 -11.69
N ALA A 40 -21.83 -13.44 -12.09
CA ALA A 40 -21.67 -12.51 -13.22
C ALA A 40 -21.22 -11.08 -12.83
N VAL A 41 -21.00 -10.79 -11.54
CA VAL A 41 -20.47 -9.49 -11.10
C VAL A 41 -18.98 -9.64 -10.76
N PRO A 42 -18.05 -9.00 -11.48
CA PRO A 42 -16.65 -9.01 -11.10
C PRO A 42 -16.53 -8.47 -9.68
N ILE A 43 -16.00 -9.29 -8.76
CA ILE A 43 -15.74 -8.87 -7.38
C ILE A 43 -14.65 -7.78 -7.45
N ARG A 44 -15.07 -6.51 -7.48
CA ARG A 44 -14.16 -5.36 -7.60
C ARG A 44 -13.50 -4.99 -6.28
N ASN A 45 -14.14 -5.29 -5.15
CA ASN A 45 -13.65 -4.89 -3.83
C ASN A 45 -12.65 -5.93 -3.29
N ILE A 46 -11.43 -5.50 -2.99
CA ILE A 46 -10.36 -6.35 -2.45
C ILE A 46 -10.81 -7.06 -1.16
N ARG A 47 -11.52 -6.35 -0.27
CA ARG A 47 -12.06 -6.90 0.97
C ARG A 47 -13.01 -8.06 0.71
N MET A 48 -13.84 -7.95 -0.33
CA MET A 48 -14.76 -9.03 -0.69
C MET A 48 -14.03 -10.26 -1.22
N LYS A 49 -12.93 -10.09 -1.96
CA LYS A 49 -12.09 -11.23 -2.41
C LYS A 49 -11.48 -11.98 -1.21
N PHE A 50 -10.93 -11.25 -0.25
CA PHE A 50 -10.40 -11.85 0.98
C PHE A 50 -11.51 -12.48 1.84
N ALA A 51 -12.68 -11.84 1.95
CA ALA A 51 -13.81 -12.40 2.69
C ALA A 51 -14.31 -13.72 2.10
N VAL A 52 -14.36 -13.83 0.77
CA VAL A 52 -14.69 -15.10 0.08
C VAL A 52 -13.63 -16.15 0.40
N LEU A 53 -12.33 -15.80 0.34
CA LEU A 53 -11.26 -16.74 0.65
C LEU A 53 -11.32 -17.22 2.12
N ILE A 54 -11.58 -16.33 3.08
CA ILE A 54 -11.82 -16.69 4.48
C ILE A 54 -12.97 -17.71 4.61
N GLY A 55 -14.07 -17.47 3.89
CA GLY A 55 -15.20 -18.40 3.86
C GLY A 55 -14.80 -19.78 3.34
N LEU A 56 -14.03 -19.87 2.27
CA LEU A 56 -13.56 -21.14 1.71
C LEU A 56 -12.58 -21.87 2.64
N ILE A 57 -11.72 -21.14 3.34
CA ILE A 57 -10.80 -21.69 4.36
C ILE A 57 -11.59 -22.34 5.50
N GLN A 58 -12.65 -21.69 5.97
CA GLN A 58 -13.48 -22.22 7.07
C GLN A 58 -14.25 -23.49 6.70
N VAL A 59 -14.62 -23.65 5.42
CA VAL A 59 -15.28 -24.88 4.92
C VAL A 59 -14.24 -25.99 4.65
N GLY A 60 -12.94 -25.67 4.65
CA GLY A 60 -11.86 -26.64 4.44
C GLY A 60 -11.70 -27.09 3.00
N GLU A 61 -12.23 -26.33 2.03
CA GLU A 61 -12.21 -26.68 0.60
C GLU A 61 -10.91 -26.28 -0.11
N VAL A 62 -9.98 -25.62 0.59
CA VAL A 62 -8.79 -25.02 -0.01
C VAL A 62 -7.53 -25.57 0.63
N SER A 63 -6.54 -25.93 -0.20
CA SER A 63 -5.24 -26.38 0.28
C SER A 63 -4.37 -25.21 0.77
N ASN A 64 -3.45 -25.45 1.71
CA ASN A 64 -2.52 -24.43 2.19
C ASN A 64 -1.72 -23.77 1.04
N ARG A 65 -1.34 -24.55 0.01
CA ARG A 65 -0.65 -24.03 -1.17
C ARG A 65 -1.50 -23.03 -1.94
N ASP A 66 -2.76 -23.37 -2.19
CA ASP A 66 -3.66 -22.50 -2.94
C ASP A 66 -3.99 -21.21 -2.15
N ILE A 67 -4.06 -21.30 -0.82
CA ILE A 67 -4.23 -20.13 0.06
C ILE A 67 -3.03 -19.19 -0.08
N VAL A 68 -1.80 -19.70 0.08
CA VAL A 68 -0.57 -18.91 -0.03
C VAL A 68 -0.51 -18.21 -1.38
N GLU A 69 -0.70 -18.97 -2.46
CA GLU A 69 -0.67 -18.44 -3.83
C GLU A 69 -1.74 -17.36 -4.04
N THR A 70 -2.98 -17.62 -3.62
CA THR A 70 -4.08 -16.67 -3.79
C THR A 70 -3.85 -15.40 -2.98
N VAL A 71 -3.40 -15.49 -1.72
CA VAL A 71 -3.12 -14.32 -0.88
C VAL A 71 -2.04 -13.45 -1.52
N LEU A 72 -0.92 -14.05 -1.95
CA LEU A 72 0.17 -13.31 -2.58
C LEU A 72 -0.29 -12.65 -3.89
N ASN A 73 -1.07 -13.35 -4.70
CA ASN A 73 -1.64 -12.83 -5.94
C ASN A 73 -2.58 -11.64 -5.69
N LEU A 74 -3.39 -11.71 -4.63
CA LEU A 74 -4.31 -10.63 -4.24
C LEU A 74 -3.57 -9.38 -3.77
N LEU A 75 -2.45 -9.53 -3.03
CA LEU A 75 -1.63 -8.40 -2.58
C LEU A 75 -1.04 -7.61 -3.76
N VAL A 76 -0.56 -8.32 -4.78
CA VAL A 76 0.13 -7.71 -5.94
C VAL A 76 -0.79 -7.45 -7.14
N GLY A 77 -2.07 -7.82 -7.04
CA GLY A 77 -3.07 -7.59 -8.08
C GLY A 77 -2.84 -8.40 -9.37
N GLY A 78 -2.20 -9.57 -9.29
CA GLY A 78 -1.81 -10.41 -10.43
C GLY A 78 -1.07 -11.67 -9.99
N GLU A 79 -0.43 -12.37 -10.92
CA GLU A 79 0.43 -13.52 -10.58
C GLU A 79 1.67 -13.04 -9.81
N PHE A 80 1.85 -13.55 -8.59
CA PHE A 80 2.94 -13.20 -7.72
C PHE A 80 4.26 -13.77 -8.23
N ASP A 81 5.26 -12.91 -8.33
CA ASP A 81 6.63 -13.30 -8.65
C ASP A 81 7.59 -12.43 -7.85
N LEU A 82 8.51 -13.07 -7.12
CA LEU A 82 9.43 -12.38 -6.21
C LEU A 82 10.45 -11.48 -6.95
N GLU A 83 10.61 -11.64 -8.25
CA GLU A 83 11.51 -10.87 -9.11
C GLU A 83 10.74 -9.86 -9.98
N MET A 84 9.56 -10.23 -10.48
CA MET A 84 8.83 -9.45 -11.47
C MET A 84 7.58 -8.76 -10.92
N ASN A 85 6.84 -9.39 -10.01
CA ASN A 85 5.56 -8.88 -9.52
C ASN A 85 5.36 -9.09 -8.02
N PHE A 86 6.02 -8.22 -7.24
CA PHE A 86 5.99 -8.23 -5.77
C PHE A 86 5.55 -6.90 -5.16
N ILE A 87 5.08 -5.95 -5.98
CA ILE A 87 4.65 -4.63 -5.51
C ILE A 87 3.19 -4.71 -5.07
N ILE A 88 2.94 -4.36 -3.80
CA ILE A 88 1.59 -4.32 -3.24
C ILE A 88 0.79 -3.22 -3.93
N GLN A 89 -0.36 -3.57 -4.51
CA GLN A 89 -1.18 -2.65 -5.30
C GLN A 89 -2.16 -1.84 -4.45
N ASP A 90 -2.71 -2.47 -3.41
CA ASP A 90 -3.72 -1.90 -2.54
C ASP A 90 -3.29 -2.05 -1.07
N ALA A 91 -3.26 -0.94 -0.34
CA ALA A 91 -2.92 -0.92 1.07
C ALA A 91 -3.92 -1.75 1.90
N GLU A 92 -5.21 -1.71 1.56
CA GLU A 92 -6.26 -2.44 2.30
C GLU A 92 -6.05 -3.96 2.25
N SER A 93 -5.39 -4.47 1.20
CA SER A 93 -5.07 -5.90 1.06
C SER A 93 -4.20 -6.42 2.21
N ILE A 94 -3.34 -5.57 2.80
CA ILE A 94 -2.47 -5.95 3.93
C ILE A 94 -3.31 -6.25 5.17
N THR A 95 -4.27 -5.37 5.49
CA THR A 95 -5.16 -5.59 6.64
C THR A 95 -6.04 -6.82 6.41
N CYS A 96 -6.55 -7.01 5.19
CA CYS A 96 -7.32 -8.21 4.86
C CYS A 96 -6.48 -9.50 4.97
N MET A 97 -5.19 -9.46 4.59
CA MET A 97 -4.26 -10.58 4.78
C MET A 97 -4.09 -10.90 6.27
N VAL A 98 -3.85 -9.89 7.11
CA VAL A 98 -3.66 -10.09 8.57
C VAL A 98 -4.91 -10.72 9.20
N GLU A 99 -6.11 -10.28 8.80
CA GLU A 99 -7.38 -10.88 9.26
C GLU A 99 -7.54 -12.32 8.77
N LEU A 100 -7.23 -12.59 7.50
CA LEU A 100 -7.32 -13.92 6.91
C LEU A 100 -6.42 -14.93 7.62
N LEU A 101 -5.21 -14.50 8.01
CA LEU A 101 -4.23 -15.36 8.66
C LEU A 101 -4.70 -15.93 10.01
N GLU A 102 -5.66 -15.28 10.68
CA GLU A 102 -6.26 -15.81 11.92
C GLU A 102 -7.06 -17.10 11.71
N HIS A 103 -7.44 -17.38 10.46
CA HIS A 103 -8.19 -18.57 10.07
C HIS A 103 -7.31 -19.67 9.45
N CYS A 104 -6.01 -19.43 9.28
CA CYS A 104 -5.09 -20.35 8.64
C CYS A 104 -4.34 -21.23 9.65
N GLU A 105 -3.91 -22.42 9.21
CA GLU A 105 -2.97 -23.24 9.96
C GLU A 105 -1.61 -22.56 10.11
N VAL A 106 -0.88 -22.91 11.17
CA VAL A 106 0.43 -22.32 11.51
C VAL A 106 1.43 -22.42 10.36
N THR A 107 1.42 -23.52 9.60
CA THR A 107 2.31 -23.73 8.43
C THR A 107 2.03 -22.72 7.31
N CYS A 108 0.75 -22.53 6.96
CA CYS A 108 0.31 -21.55 5.97
C CYS A 108 0.63 -20.11 6.42
N GLN A 109 0.38 -19.79 7.70
CA GLN A 109 0.73 -18.50 8.25
C GLN A 109 2.24 -18.22 8.15
N ALA A 110 3.06 -19.22 8.47
CA ALA A 110 4.51 -19.09 8.43
C ALA A 110 5.02 -18.81 7.00
N GLU A 111 4.47 -19.51 6.01
CA GLU A 111 4.84 -19.32 4.61
C GLU A 111 4.46 -17.92 4.11
N ILE A 112 3.23 -17.47 4.38
CA ILE A 112 2.78 -16.13 3.99
C ILE A 112 3.63 -15.05 4.67
N TRP A 113 3.87 -15.13 5.98
CA TRP A 113 4.70 -14.15 6.69
C TRP A 113 6.16 -14.13 6.21
N SER A 114 6.71 -15.29 5.86
CA SER A 114 8.08 -15.38 5.33
C SER A 114 8.18 -14.71 3.96
N MET A 115 7.25 -15.01 3.05
CA MET A 115 7.19 -14.40 1.72
C MET A 115 6.89 -12.90 1.81
N PHE A 116 5.98 -12.50 2.69
CA PHE A 116 5.66 -11.09 2.94
C PHE A 116 6.89 -10.33 3.42
N THR A 117 7.65 -10.88 4.38
CA THR A 117 8.88 -10.27 4.88
C THR A 117 9.94 -10.14 3.78
N ALA A 118 10.06 -11.15 2.89
CA ALA A 118 10.97 -11.09 1.75
C ALA A 118 10.64 -9.93 0.79
N ILE A 119 9.36 -9.72 0.47
CA ILE A 119 8.95 -8.61 -0.42
C ILE A 119 9.10 -7.23 0.24
N LEU A 120 8.99 -7.15 1.57
CA LEU A 120 9.25 -5.91 2.32
C LEU A 120 10.73 -5.51 2.25
N ARG A 121 11.64 -6.46 2.45
CA ARG A 121 13.09 -6.22 2.35
C ARG A 121 13.51 -5.75 0.96
N LYS A 122 12.79 -6.17 -0.10
CA LYS A 122 13.09 -5.81 -1.50
C LYS A 122 12.50 -4.46 -1.94
N SER A 123 11.53 -3.89 -1.21
CA SER A 123 10.72 -2.77 -1.72
C SER A 123 10.43 -1.71 -0.66
N VAL A 124 11.07 -0.54 -0.81
CA VAL A 124 10.73 0.66 -0.03
C VAL A 124 9.26 1.07 -0.24
N ARG A 125 8.70 0.84 -1.44
CA ARG A 125 7.29 1.11 -1.72
C ARG A 125 6.38 0.23 -0.86
N ASN A 126 6.69 -1.06 -0.71
CA ASN A 126 5.89 -1.95 0.13
C ASN A 126 6.01 -1.58 1.62
N LEU A 127 7.21 -1.19 2.07
CA LEU A 127 7.43 -0.70 3.45
C LEU A 127 6.62 0.56 3.75
N GLN A 128 6.55 1.49 2.80
CA GLN A 128 5.72 2.68 2.90
C GLN A 128 4.24 2.31 3.01
N THR A 129 3.73 1.43 2.13
CA THR A 129 2.33 0.97 2.19
C THR A 129 2.00 0.32 3.54
N CYS A 130 2.92 -0.48 4.10
CA CYS A 130 2.76 -1.08 5.44
C CYS A 130 2.71 -0.03 6.56
N THR A 131 3.45 1.06 6.41
CA THR A 131 3.45 2.18 7.36
C THR A 131 2.12 2.93 7.31
N GLU A 132 1.56 3.13 6.11
CA GLU A 132 0.28 3.83 5.91
C GLU A 132 -0.90 3.09 6.57
N VAL A 133 -0.89 1.76 6.56
CA VAL A 133 -1.91 0.94 7.25
C VAL A 133 -1.64 0.74 8.74
N GLY A 134 -0.48 1.20 9.24
CA GLY A 134 -0.07 1.01 10.63
C GLY A 134 0.17 -0.47 10.99
N LEU A 135 0.82 -1.22 10.09
CA LEU A 135 1.02 -2.67 10.25
C LEU A 135 1.75 -3.02 11.55
N ILE A 136 2.75 -2.22 11.96
CA ILE A 136 3.45 -2.42 13.24
C ILE A 136 2.45 -2.44 14.40
N GLN A 137 1.52 -1.47 14.44
CA GLN A 137 0.52 -1.40 15.49
C GLN A 137 -0.39 -2.64 15.48
N GLN A 138 -0.88 -3.05 14.29
CA GLN A 138 -1.78 -4.20 14.15
C GLN A 138 -1.13 -5.49 14.64
N VAL A 139 0.14 -5.72 14.26
CA VAL A 139 0.90 -6.92 14.65
C VAL A 139 1.21 -6.89 16.15
N LEU A 140 1.70 -5.77 16.68
CA LEU A 140 2.02 -5.66 18.11
C LEU A 140 0.80 -5.95 18.98
N GLN A 141 -0.40 -5.50 18.60
CA GLN A 141 -1.63 -5.77 19.34
C GLN A 141 -2.01 -7.24 19.40
N LYS A 142 -1.56 -8.06 18.45
CA LYS A 142 -1.83 -9.50 18.37
C LYS A 142 -0.70 -10.36 18.95
N MET A 143 0.49 -9.80 19.22
CA MET A 143 1.68 -10.57 19.62
C MET A 143 1.45 -11.50 20.82
N SER A 144 0.62 -11.12 21.79
CA SER A 144 0.39 -11.95 22.98
C SER A 144 -0.34 -13.27 22.71
N SER A 145 -1.15 -13.34 21.64
CA SER A 145 -1.93 -14.52 21.28
C SER A 145 -1.25 -15.43 20.26
N VAL A 146 -0.11 -15.02 19.71
CA VAL A 146 0.56 -15.73 18.61
C VAL A 146 1.49 -16.84 19.12
N ASP A 147 1.56 -17.93 18.38
CA ASP A 147 2.46 -19.06 18.62
C ASP A 147 3.93 -18.69 18.47
N ASP A 148 4.80 -19.49 19.09
CA ASP A 148 6.23 -19.15 19.20
C ASP A 148 6.94 -19.03 17.84
N MET A 149 6.64 -19.94 16.92
CA MET A 149 7.17 -19.94 15.54
C MET A 149 6.72 -18.70 14.76
N ILE A 150 5.43 -18.36 14.82
CA ILE A 150 4.91 -17.18 14.11
C ILE A 150 5.44 -15.90 14.75
N ALA A 151 5.62 -15.88 16.07
CA ALA A 151 6.21 -14.75 16.77
C ALA A 151 7.65 -14.45 16.30
N ASP A 152 8.46 -15.47 15.98
CA ASP A 152 9.80 -15.24 15.41
C ASP A 152 9.74 -14.56 14.04
N LEU A 153 8.81 -14.99 13.18
CA LEU A 153 8.60 -14.41 11.85
C LEU A 153 8.09 -12.96 11.95
N LEU A 154 7.13 -12.72 12.84
CA LEU A 154 6.59 -11.37 13.09
C LEU A 154 7.66 -10.45 13.66
N VAL A 155 8.51 -10.93 14.56
CA VAL A 155 9.62 -10.16 15.14
C VAL A 155 10.63 -9.77 14.06
N ASP A 156 10.98 -10.70 13.16
CA ASP A 156 11.85 -10.39 12.02
C ASP A 156 11.24 -9.32 11.11
N MET A 157 9.96 -9.49 10.74
CA MET A 157 9.20 -8.56 9.92
C MET A 157 9.08 -7.16 10.57
N LEU A 158 8.76 -7.11 11.87
CA LEU A 158 8.72 -5.88 12.67
C LEU A 158 10.07 -5.18 12.68
N GLY A 159 11.17 -5.92 12.73
CA GLY A 159 12.53 -5.39 12.62
C GLY A 159 12.76 -4.67 11.28
N VAL A 160 12.34 -5.29 10.17
CA VAL A 160 12.37 -4.67 8.84
C VAL A 160 11.55 -3.38 8.82
N LEU A 161 10.30 -3.42 9.28
CA LEU A 161 9.43 -2.23 9.28
C LEU A 161 10.00 -1.12 10.16
N ALA A 162 10.42 -1.43 11.39
CA ALA A 162 10.86 -0.43 12.35
C ALA A 162 12.24 0.18 11.99
N SER A 163 13.09 -0.55 11.27
CA SER A 163 14.32 -0.01 10.68
C SER A 163 14.02 0.96 9.53
N TYR A 164 12.88 0.83 8.87
CA TYR A 164 12.41 1.78 7.86
C TYR A 164 11.74 2.99 8.50
N SER A 165 10.66 2.77 9.27
CA SER A 165 9.88 3.81 9.93
C SER A 165 9.15 3.26 11.15
N ILE A 166 9.08 4.07 12.20
CA ILE A 166 8.27 3.78 13.39
C ILE A 166 7.75 5.09 13.95
N THR A 167 6.45 5.14 14.21
CA THR A 167 5.80 6.31 14.82
C THR A 167 5.99 6.33 16.33
N VAL A 168 5.79 7.49 16.95
CA VAL A 168 5.81 7.63 18.43
C VAL A 168 4.75 6.73 19.09
N LYS A 169 3.60 6.53 18.45
CA LYS A 169 2.52 5.67 18.96
C LYS A 169 2.94 4.20 18.96
N GLU A 170 3.50 3.72 17.86
CA GLU A 170 4.00 2.35 17.72
C GLU A 170 5.17 2.07 18.64
N LEU A 171 6.09 3.03 18.78
CA LEU A 171 7.22 2.92 19.70
C LEU A 171 6.75 2.79 21.15
N LYS A 172 5.79 3.62 21.57
CA LYS A 172 5.18 3.53 22.90
C LYS A 172 4.48 2.18 23.11
N LEU A 173 3.79 1.67 22.08
CA LEU A 173 3.15 0.36 22.13
C LEU A 173 4.19 -0.76 22.28
N LEU A 174 5.29 -0.73 21.52
CA LEU A 174 6.37 -1.70 21.66
C LEU A 174 6.94 -1.70 23.08
N PHE A 175 7.27 -0.53 23.63
CA PHE A 175 7.75 -0.43 25.01
C PHE A 175 6.72 -0.92 26.04
N SER A 176 5.43 -0.76 25.78
CA SER A 176 4.40 -1.30 26.66
C SER A 176 4.40 -2.83 26.69
N MET A 177 4.76 -3.49 25.57
CA MET A 177 4.92 -4.96 25.52
C MET A 177 6.20 -5.47 26.19
N LEU A 178 7.17 -4.59 26.41
CA LEU A 178 8.41 -4.89 27.14
C LEU A 178 8.28 -4.63 28.65
N ARG A 179 7.19 -4.01 29.08
CA ARG A 179 6.95 -3.72 30.49
C ARG A 179 6.52 -5.00 31.20
N GLY A 180 7.36 -5.48 32.10
CA GLY A 180 6.98 -6.54 33.01
C GLY A 180 5.90 -6.08 33.99
N ASP A 181 4.89 -6.92 34.21
CA ASP A 181 3.93 -6.75 35.30
C ASP A 181 4.25 -7.75 36.42
N ASN A 182 4.28 -7.28 37.66
CA ASN A 182 4.67 -8.08 38.84
C ASN A 182 6.02 -8.82 38.68
N GLY A 183 6.97 -8.24 37.94
CA GLY A 183 8.29 -8.82 37.70
C GLY A 183 8.33 -9.93 36.63
N ILE A 184 7.19 -10.22 35.97
CA ILE A 184 7.10 -11.21 34.90
C ILE A 184 7.01 -10.48 33.56
N TRP A 185 7.88 -10.86 32.63
CA TRP A 185 7.86 -10.32 31.28
C TRP A 185 6.73 -10.94 30.46
N PRO A 186 6.00 -10.15 29.65
CA PRO A 186 4.98 -10.68 28.76
C PRO A 186 5.54 -11.73 27.78
N ARG A 187 4.66 -12.58 27.26
CA ARG A 187 5.02 -13.57 26.22
C ARG A 187 5.70 -12.85 25.06
N HIS A 188 6.80 -13.41 24.55
CA HIS A 188 7.60 -12.88 23.44
C HIS A 188 8.30 -11.53 23.68
N ALA A 189 8.21 -10.94 24.87
CA ALA A 189 8.86 -9.65 25.17
C ALA A 189 10.37 -9.67 24.92
N ILE A 190 11.04 -10.78 25.26
CA ILE A 190 12.48 -10.96 24.98
C ILE A 190 12.75 -10.96 23.47
N LYS A 191 11.90 -11.61 22.67
CA LYS A 191 12.03 -11.61 21.20
C LYS A 191 11.86 -10.19 20.64
N LEU A 192 10.91 -9.42 21.17
CA LEU A 192 10.66 -8.02 20.78
C LEU A 192 11.83 -7.08 21.08
N LEU A 193 12.72 -7.40 22.03
CA LEU A 193 13.96 -6.62 22.23
C LEU A 193 14.86 -6.65 20.99
N SER A 194 14.82 -7.71 20.18
CA SER A 194 15.63 -7.79 18.96
C SER A 194 15.20 -6.74 17.92
N VAL A 195 13.92 -6.33 17.91
CA VAL A 195 13.40 -5.26 17.05
C VAL A 195 14.10 -3.93 17.39
N LEU A 196 14.32 -3.64 18.68
CA LEU A 196 15.02 -2.42 19.12
C LEU A 196 16.46 -2.36 18.59
N ASN A 197 17.13 -3.50 18.47
CA ASN A 197 18.49 -3.57 17.91
C ASN A 197 18.54 -3.31 16.41
N GLN A 198 17.44 -3.56 15.69
CA GLN A 198 17.34 -3.32 14.24
C GLN A 198 16.92 -1.89 13.89
N MET A 199 16.12 -1.22 14.74
CA MET A 199 15.69 0.17 14.53
C MET A 199 16.80 1.18 14.19
N PRO A 200 17.97 1.19 14.86
CA PRO A 200 19.04 2.14 14.52
C PRO A 200 19.75 1.80 13.20
N GLN A 201 19.56 0.60 12.65
CA GLN A 201 20.20 0.15 11.42
C GLN A 201 19.39 0.60 10.19
N ARG A 202 19.15 1.91 10.08
CA ARG A 202 18.41 2.48 8.95
C ARG A 202 19.24 2.36 7.67
N HIS A 203 18.61 1.85 6.62
CA HIS A 203 19.20 1.72 5.30
C HIS A 203 18.46 2.63 4.31
N GLY A 204 19.19 3.50 3.61
CA GLY A 204 18.64 4.41 2.61
C GLY A 204 18.64 5.88 3.03
N PRO A 205 18.09 6.78 2.19
CA PRO A 205 18.07 8.20 2.46
C PRO A 205 17.06 8.57 3.55
N ASP A 206 17.41 9.51 4.43
CA ASP A 206 16.53 10.01 5.50
C ASP A 206 15.28 10.73 4.97
N THR A 207 15.36 11.31 3.77
CA THR A 207 14.25 12.04 3.13
C THR A 207 14.33 11.83 1.63
N PHE A 208 13.19 11.47 1.02
CA PHE A 208 13.09 11.24 -0.42
C PHE A 208 11.68 11.55 -0.91
N PHE A 209 11.55 11.80 -2.21
CA PHE A 209 10.27 11.84 -2.91
C PHE A 209 10.03 10.48 -3.59
N ASN A 210 8.84 9.92 -3.41
CA ASN A 210 8.46 8.66 -4.04
C ASN A 210 7.53 8.93 -5.23
N PHE A 211 7.90 8.46 -6.41
CA PHE A 211 7.09 8.56 -7.61
C PHE A 211 6.56 7.16 -7.97
N PRO A 212 5.26 6.87 -7.76
CA PRO A 212 4.71 5.55 -8.02
C PRO A 212 4.53 5.23 -9.51
N GLY A 213 4.96 6.11 -10.43
CA GLY A 213 4.77 5.95 -11.88
C GLY A 213 3.32 6.10 -12.35
N ARG A 214 2.42 6.55 -11.49
CA ARG A 214 1.02 6.84 -11.83
C ARG A 214 0.92 8.22 -12.48
N SER A 215 -0.09 8.42 -13.31
CA SER A 215 -0.40 9.74 -13.91
C SER A 215 -0.44 10.82 -12.82
N ALA A 216 0.17 11.97 -13.09
CA ALA A 216 0.34 13.10 -12.17
C ALA A 216 1.31 12.91 -10.98
N ALA A 217 2.14 11.86 -10.96
CA ALA A 217 3.26 11.77 -10.05
C ALA A 217 4.40 12.73 -10.48
N ALA A 218 4.36 13.97 -9.99
CA ALA A 218 5.36 14.99 -10.30
C ALA A 218 5.64 15.90 -9.08
N ILE A 219 6.84 16.50 -9.06
CA ILE A 219 7.10 17.66 -8.19
C ILE A 219 6.60 18.88 -8.95
N ALA A 220 5.46 19.41 -8.52
CA ALA A 220 4.93 20.66 -9.04
C ALA A 220 5.26 21.80 -8.08
N LEU A 221 5.85 22.87 -8.63
CA LEU A 221 5.97 24.13 -7.90
C LEU A 221 4.67 24.91 -8.10
N PRO A 222 3.94 25.27 -7.03
CA PRO A 222 2.75 26.11 -7.17
C PRO A 222 3.15 27.45 -7.81
N PRO A 223 2.22 28.15 -8.52
CA PRO A 223 2.53 29.43 -9.13
C PRO A 223 3.03 30.43 -8.08
N ILE A 224 4.32 30.78 -8.13
CA ILE A 224 4.93 31.70 -7.18
C ILE A 224 4.93 33.10 -7.79
N ALA A 225 4.13 34.00 -7.23
CA ALA A 225 4.03 35.39 -7.70
C ALA A 225 5.36 36.16 -7.57
N LYS A 226 6.15 35.86 -6.53
CA LYS A 226 7.49 36.40 -6.33
C LYS A 226 8.31 35.45 -5.46
N TRP A 227 9.49 35.06 -5.92
CA TRP A 227 10.41 34.25 -5.14
C TRP A 227 10.93 35.02 -3.91
N PRO A 228 11.09 34.38 -2.74
CA PRO A 228 11.64 35.04 -1.54
C PRO A 228 13.04 35.63 -1.75
N TYR A 229 13.83 35.05 -2.67
CA TYR A 229 15.16 35.50 -3.06
C TYR A 229 15.22 35.77 -4.56
N GLN A 230 15.88 36.87 -4.97
CA GLN A 230 15.90 37.33 -6.37
C GLN A 230 16.79 36.51 -7.31
N ASN A 231 17.61 35.59 -6.79
CA ASN A 231 18.62 34.85 -7.57
C ASN A 231 18.18 33.44 -8.01
N GLY A 232 16.87 33.14 -7.97
CA GLY A 232 16.34 31.83 -8.36
C GLY A 232 16.53 30.74 -7.30
N PHE A 233 16.16 29.51 -7.64
CA PHE A 233 16.36 28.32 -6.81
C PHE A 233 17.15 27.27 -7.62
N THR A 234 17.97 26.48 -6.93
CA THR A 234 18.62 25.30 -7.49
C THR A 234 18.18 24.10 -6.68
N LEU A 235 17.63 23.07 -7.34
CA LEU A 235 17.37 21.76 -6.74
C LEU A 235 18.48 20.81 -7.20
N ASN A 236 19.18 20.21 -6.24
CA ASN A 236 20.09 19.10 -6.49
C ASN A 236 19.57 17.87 -5.75
N THR A 237 19.32 16.77 -6.47
CA THR A 237 18.83 15.52 -5.88
C THR A 237 19.38 14.33 -6.64
N TRP A 238 19.52 13.21 -5.94
CA TRP A 238 19.79 11.92 -6.55
C TRP A 238 18.48 11.29 -7.02
N PHE A 239 18.52 10.58 -8.15
CA PHE A 239 17.42 9.74 -8.63
C PHE A 239 17.76 8.28 -8.38
N ARG A 240 16.78 7.54 -7.84
CA ARG A 240 16.85 6.10 -7.67
C ARG A 240 15.62 5.49 -8.33
N MET A 241 15.84 4.52 -9.21
CA MET A 241 14.76 3.70 -9.78
C MET A 241 14.61 2.44 -8.91
N ASP A 242 13.37 2.15 -8.50
CA ASP A 242 13.04 0.90 -7.81
C ASP A 242 11.98 0.12 -8.62
N PRO A 243 12.12 -1.21 -8.76
CA PRO A 243 13.17 -2.03 -8.14
C PRO A 243 14.50 -2.01 -8.91
N LEU A 244 15.61 -2.18 -8.19
CA LEU A 244 16.98 -2.16 -8.76
C LEU A 244 17.20 -3.21 -9.87
N ASN A 245 16.42 -4.30 -9.86
CA ASN A 245 16.54 -5.42 -10.80
C ASN A 245 15.50 -5.37 -11.95
N ASN A 246 14.97 -4.19 -12.29
CA ASN A 246 13.97 -4.10 -13.34
C ASN A 246 14.57 -4.50 -14.70
N ILE A 247 14.16 -5.65 -15.25
CA ILE A 247 14.64 -6.19 -16.53
C ILE A 247 14.29 -5.24 -17.71
N ASN A 248 13.36 -4.29 -17.48
CA ASN A 248 12.95 -3.25 -18.42
C ASN A 248 13.66 -1.89 -18.22
N VAL A 249 14.91 -1.85 -17.73
CA VAL A 249 15.70 -0.58 -17.56
C VAL A 249 15.63 0.32 -18.80
N ASP A 250 15.57 -0.26 -20.00
CA ASP A 250 15.53 0.49 -21.26
C ASP A 250 14.22 1.24 -21.51
N LYS A 251 13.10 0.84 -20.90
CA LYS A 251 11.79 1.50 -21.05
C LYS A 251 11.57 2.60 -20.01
N ASP A 252 12.10 2.44 -18.81
CA ASP A 252 11.89 3.36 -17.69
C ASP A 252 12.96 4.45 -17.66
N LYS A 253 13.01 5.27 -18.72
CA LYS A 253 13.92 6.42 -18.80
C LYS A 253 13.27 7.66 -18.17
N PRO A 254 13.92 8.33 -17.21
CA PRO A 254 13.42 9.59 -16.70
C PRO A 254 13.52 10.67 -17.78
N TYR A 255 12.41 11.34 -18.07
CA TYR A 255 12.36 12.50 -18.96
C TYR A 255 12.29 13.78 -18.13
N LEU A 256 13.20 14.72 -18.41
CA LEU A 256 13.15 16.07 -17.84
C LEU A 256 12.39 16.98 -18.80
N TYR A 257 11.22 17.46 -18.35
CA TYR A 257 10.48 18.52 -19.01
C TYR A 257 10.81 19.84 -18.32
N TRP A 258 11.15 20.87 -19.08
CA TRP A 258 11.50 22.21 -18.62
C TRP A 258 10.62 23.25 -19.30
#